data_AF-M5PW54-F1
#
_entry.id   AF-M5PW54-F1
#
_cell.length_a   1.000
_cell.length_b   1.000
_cell.length_c   1.000
_cell.angle_alpha   90.00
_cell.angle_beta   90.00
_cell.angle_gamma   90.00
#
_symmetry.space_group_name_H-M   'P 1'
#
loop_
_entity.id
_entity.type
_entity.pdbx_description
1 polymer ?
#
loop_
_entity_poly.entity_id
_entity_poly.type
_entity_poly.pdbx_seq_one_letter_code
_entity_poly.pdbx_strand_id
1 'polypeptide(L)' 'MRFREQLKDAGYRLFLGTVDAAVYEDFHCKTPRKAVWLHKEGSFQCAGCKEQCETDSPRGFQIFLDLK' A
#
# COMPACT_ATOMS: atom_id res chain seq x y z
N MET A 1 9.69 -9.96 10.74
CA MET A 1 8.51 -10.52 10.04
C MET A 1 7.15 -10.21 10.70
N ARG A 2 7.10 -9.65 11.92
CA ARG A 2 5.82 -9.43 12.65
C ARG A 2 4.84 -8.43 12.02
N PHE A 3 5.31 -7.40 11.32
CA PHE A 3 4.41 -6.31 10.88
C PHE A 3 3.38 -6.77 9.83
N ARG A 4 3.80 -7.56 8.82
CA ARG A 4 2.87 -8.05 7.80
C ARG A 4 1.84 -9.02 8.37
N GLU A 5 2.19 -9.77 9.42
CA GLU A 5 1.27 -10.65 10.14
C GLU A 5 0.26 -9.82 10.94
N GLN A 6 0.71 -8.79 11.66
CA GLN A 6 -0.17 -7.86 12.38
C GLN A 6 -1.18 -7.17 11.44
N LEU A 7 -0.75 -6.77 10.25
CA LEU A 7 -1.65 -6.18 9.25
C LEU A 7 -2.68 -7.19 8.75
N LYS A 8 -2.28 -8.45 8.52
CA LYS A 8 -3.23 -9.49 8.16
C LYS A 8 -4.27 -9.73 9.25
N ASP A 9 -3.84 -9.80 10.51
CA ASP A 9 -4.74 -9.97 11.66
C ASP A 9 -5.68 -8.76 11.84
N ALA A 10 -5.21 -7.56 11.48
CA ALA A 10 -6.01 -6.34 11.44
C ALA A 10 -6.92 -6.22 10.20
N GLY A 11 -6.98 -7.25 9.35
CA GLY A 11 -7.87 -7.33 8.20
C GLY A 11 -7.33 -6.72 6.90
N TYR A 12 -6.07 -6.30 6.85
CA TYR A 12 -5.45 -5.81 5.62
C TYR A 12 -5.21 -6.95 4.63
N ARG A 13 -5.45 -6.66 3.35
CA ARG A 13 -5.24 -7.56 2.22
C ARG A 13 -4.21 -6.97 1.27
N LEU A 14 -3.54 -7.81 0.50
CA LEU A 14 -2.57 -7.33 -0.49
C LEU A 14 -3.29 -6.45 -1.52
N PHE A 15 -2.77 -5.24 -1.77
CA PHE A 15 -3.27 -4.39 -2.84
C PHE A 15 -2.69 -4.88 -4.17
N LEU A 16 -3.57 -5.32 -5.06
CA LEU A 16 -3.21 -5.90 -6.36
C LEU A 16 -3.29 -4.90 -7.53
N GLY A 17 -3.60 -3.64 -7.22
CA GLY A 17 -3.64 -2.56 -8.20
C GLY A 17 -2.26 -1.99 -8.52
N THR A 18 -2.26 -0.91 -9.31
CA THR A 18 -1.08 -0.09 -9.58
C THR A 18 -1.06 1.10 -8.63
N VAL A 19 0.13 1.48 -8.18
CA VAL A 19 0.34 2.66 -7.33
C VAL A 19 1.16 3.68 -8.12
N ASP A 20 0.61 4.88 -8.26
CA ASP A 20 1.22 6.00 -8.97
C ASP A 20 2.56 6.41 -8.33
N ALA A 21 3.48 6.90 -9.15
CA ALA A 21 4.80 7.35 -8.71
C ALA A 21 4.72 8.47 -7.65
N ALA A 22 3.74 9.38 -7.78
CA ALA A 22 3.55 10.51 -6.89
C ALA A 22 3.32 10.09 -5.43
N VAL A 23 2.68 8.94 -5.19
CA VAL A 23 2.48 8.42 -3.82
C VAL A 23 3.83 8.18 -3.15
N TYR A 24 4.81 7.64 -3.87
CA TYR A 24 6.14 7.38 -3.32
C TYR A 24 6.93 8.67 -3.11
N GLU A 25 6.71 9.68 -3.95
CA GLU A 25 7.33 11.01 -3.82
C GLU A 25 6.81 11.74 -2.58
N ASP A 26 5.48 11.70 -2.35
CA ASP A 26 4.83 12.29 -1.17
C ASP A 26 5.34 11.67 0.14
N PHE A 27 5.61 10.36 0.13
CA PHE A 27 6.20 9.65 1.27
C PHE A 27 7.74 9.72 1.33
N HIS A 28 8.38 10.46 0.41
CA HIS A 28 9.83 10.51 0.25
C HIS A 28 10.50 9.12 0.25
N CYS A 29 9.84 8.15 -0.39
CA CYS A 29 10.25 6.75 -0.36
C CYS A 29 11.54 6.54 -1.17
N LYS A 30 12.63 6.15 -0.48
CA LYS A 30 13.94 5.92 -1.10
C LYS A 30 14.00 4.65 -1.96
N THR A 31 13.10 3.69 -1.73
CA THR A 31 13.09 2.41 -2.45
C THR A 31 11.69 1.99 -2.89
N PRO A 32 11.07 2.69 -3.86
CA PRO A 32 9.71 2.36 -4.34
C PRO A 32 9.59 0.94 -4.87
N ARG A 33 10.66 0.40 -5.48
CA ARG A 33 10.71 -0.98 -6.01
C ARG A 33 10.53 -2.08 -4.96
N LYS A 34 10.73 -1.77 -3.67
CA LYS A 34 10.53 -2.70 -2.56
C LYS A 34 9.19 -2.50 -1.86
N ALA A 35 8.39 -1.52 -2.28
CA ALA A 35 7.12 -1.23 -1.67
C ALA A 35 6.16 -2.41 -1.82
N VAL A 36 5.44 -2.72 -0.74
CA VAL A 36 4.40 -3.74 -0.71
C VAL A 36 3.21 -3.10 -0.02
N TRP A 37 2.21 -2.71 -0.80
CA TRP A 37 1.01 -2.08 -0.27
C TRP A 37 -0.04 -3.12 0.09
N LEU A 38 -0.59 -2.99 1.29
CA LEU A 38 -1.80 -3.68 1.72
C LEU A 38 -2.89 -2.64 1.90
N HIS A 39 -4.15 -3.06 1.82
CA HIS A 39 -5.29 -2.18 1.99
C HIS A 39 -6.37 -2.84 2.85
N LYS A 40 -7.13 -2.00 3.54
CA LYS A 40 -8.45 -2.27 4.09
C LYS A 40 -9.35 -1.09 3.71
N GLU A 41 -10.62 -1.15 4.09
CA GLU A 41 -11.51 -0.01 3.86
C GLU A 41 -10.95 1.26 4.52
N GLY A 42 -10.75 2.32 3.72
CA GLY A 42 -10.26 3.62 4.18
C GLY A 42 -8.79 3.68 4.60
N SER A 43 -7.95 2.66 4.33
CA SER A 43 -6.52 2.72 4.67
C SER A 43 -5.67 1.82 3.78
N PHE A 44 -4.52 2.35 3.38
CA PHE A 44 -3.44 1.71 2.66
C PHE A 44 -2.18 1.74 3.52
N GLN A 45 -1.54 0.60 3.66
CA GLN A 45 -0.37 0.42 4.51
C GLN A 45 0.76 -0.24 3.73
N CYS A 46 1.92 0.42 3.68
CA CYS A 46 3.13 -0.14 3.11
C CYS A 46 3.84 -1.02 4.15
N ALA A 47 4.14 -2.25 3.77
CA ALA A 47 4.94 -3.21 4.54
C ALA A 47 6.31 -3.51 3.89
N GLY A 48 6.69 -2.73 2.88
CA GLY A 48 7.93 -2.90 2.12
C GLY A 48 9.14 -2.12 2.64
N CYS A 49 8.90 -1.07 3.43
CA CYS A 49 9.91 -0.21 4.04
C CYS A 49 9.85 -0.27 5.58
N LYS A 50 10.87 0.25 6.27
CA LYS A 50 10.91 0.23 7.74
C LYS A 50 10.01 1.29 8.36
N GLU A 51 9.75 2.33 7.59
CA GLU A 51 8.97 3.52 7.92
C GLU A 51 7.48 3.21 8.02
N GLN A 52 7.03 2.08 7.45
CA GLN A 52 5.65 1.60 7.56
C GLN A 52 4.65 2.70 7.19
N CYS A 53 4.82 3.29 6.00
CA CYS A 53 3.97 4.40 5.54
C CYS A 53 2.50 3.98 5.47
N GLU A 54 1.61 4.84 5.95
CA GLU A 54 0.16 4.67 5.91
C GLU A 54 -0.50 5.88 5.24
N THR A 55 -1.56 5.64 4.46
CA THR A 55 -2.45 6.69 3.95
C THR A 55 -3.89 6.21 3.94
N ASP A 56 -4.82 7.08 4.26
CA ASP A 56 -6.27 6.91 4.08
C ASP A 56 -6.75 7.35 2.70
N SER A 57 -5.90 8.05 1.94
CA SER A 57 -6.22 8.59 0.63
C SER A 57 -6.13 7.50 -0.44
N PRO A 58 -7.19 7.30 -1.24
CA PRO A 58 -7.12 6.41 -2.41
C PRO A 58 -6.38 7.06 -3.59
N ARG A 59 -5.91 8.31 -3.47
CA ARG A 59 -5.25 9.02 -4.56
C ARG A 59 -3.97 8.30 -4.98
N GLY A 60 -3.85 8.02 -6.27
CA GLY A 60 -2.71 7.28 -6.83
C GLY A 60 -2.81 5.76 -6.67
N PHE A 61 -3.82 5.23 -5.96
CA PHE A 61 -4.10 3.80 -5.90
C PHE A 61 -5.16 3.44 -6.94
N GLN A 62 -4.75 2.71 -7.97
CA GLN A 62 -5.61 2.36 -9.10
C GLN A 62 -5.82 0.85 -9.16
N ILE A 63 -7.07 0.41 -9.20
CA ILE A 63 -7.42 -0.99 -9.46
C ILE A 63 -7.76 -1.17 -10.94
N PHE A 64 -7.45 -2.34 -11.48
CA PHE A 64 -7.90 -2.70 -12.82
C PHE A 64 -9.41 -2.93 -12.78
N LEU A 65 -10.15 -2.20 -13.62
CA LEU A 65 -11.56 -2.50 -13.87
C LEU A 65 -11.59 -3.77 -14.73
N ASP A 66 -12.07 -4.87 -14.15
CA ASP A 66 -12.37 -6.09 -14.90
C ASP A 66 -13.65 -5.82 -15.70
N LEU A 67 -13.49 -5.41 -16.96
CA LEU A 67 -14.59 -5.26 -17.91
C LEU A 67 -15.01 -6.65 -18.38
N LYS A 68 -15.92 -7.28 -17.63
CA LYS A 68 -16.62 -8.49 -18.06
C LYS A 68 -17.96 -8.15 -18.71
#